data_AF-A0A919X6M8-F1
#
_entry.id   AF-A0A919X6M8-F1
#
_cell.length_a   1.000
_cell.length_b   1.000
_cell.length_c   1.000
_cell.angle_alpha   90.00
_cell.angle_beta   90.00
_cell.angle_gamma   90.00
#
_symmetry.space_group_name_H-M   'P 1'
#
loop_
_entity.id
_entity.type
_entity.pdbx_description
1 polymer ?
#
loop_
_entity_poly.entity_id
_entity_poly.type
_entity_poly.pdbx_seq_one_letter_code
_entity_poly.pdbx_strand_id
1 'polypeptide(L)'
;MRYISRNSKRVKAEIGFGVSPEINTVLIPDAFAEHMRGSVCIGLTFKDDFSKIEIAYRRLMQYCMENYWTPAGSILEWYRGDQIDAADIIIPVTQIGGEKQ
;
A
#
# COMPACT_ATOMS: atom_id res chain seq x y z
N MET A 1 -10.22 -9.46 -5.19
CA MET A 1 -11.44 -9.64 -4.39
C MET A 1 -12.12 -8.27 -4.19
N ARG A 2 -13.44 -8.17 -3.96
CA ARG A 2 -14.11 -6.87 -3.70
C ARG A 2 -14.52 -6.82 -2.23
N TYR A 3 -13.94 -5.90 -1.47
CA TYR A 3 -14.22 -5.73 -0.04
C TYR A 3 -15.26 -4.62 0.17
N ILE A 4 -15.93 -4.65 1.32
CA ILE A 4 -16.90 -3.62 1.72
C ILE A 4 -16.20 -2.70 2.71
N SER A 5 -16.10 -1.42 2.38
CA SER A 5 -15.62 -0.40 3.31
C SER A 5 -16.67 -0.11 4.39
N ARG A 6 -16.27 0.60 5.44
CA ARG A 6 -17.15 1.03 6.54
C ARG A 6 -18.41 1.79 6.09
N ASN A 7 -18.37 2.46 4.93
CA ASN A 7 -19.50 3.21 4.36
C ASN A 7 -20.26 2.44 3.26
N SER A 8 -20.17 1.11 3.27
CA SER A 8 -20.85 0.21 2.33
C SER A 8 -20.45 0.39 0.86
N LYS A 9 -19.36 1.13 0.59
CA LYS A 9 -18.79 1.23 -0.76
C LYS A 9 -17.92 0.01 -1.02
N ARG A 10 -17.95 -0.45 -2.26
CA ARG A 10 -17.05 -1.52 -2.69
C ARG A 10 -15.67 -0.92 -2.91
N VAL A 11 -14.67 -1.50 -2.27
CA VAL A 11 -13.26 -1.18 -2.48
C VAL A 11 -12.56 -2.39 -3.10
N LYS A 12 -11.64 -2.13 -4.02
CA LYS A 12 -10.75 -3.16 -4.56
C LYS A 12 -9.55 -3.24 -3.63
N ALA A 13 -9.31 -4.42 -3.07
CA ALA A 13 -8.05 -4.73 -2.41
C ALA A 13 -7.59 -6.12 -2.85
N GLU A 14 -6.28 -6.30 -2.79
CA GLU A 14 -5.58 -7.53 -3.15
C GLU A 14 -4.59 -7.82 -2.02
N ILE A 15 -4.44 -9.09 -1.69
CA ILE A 15 -3.58 -9.56 -0.60
C ILE A 15 -2.73 -10.67 -1.19
N GLY A 16 -1.45 -10.65 -0.89
CA GLY A 16 -0.50 -11.62 -1.38
C GLY A 16 0.84 -11.51 -0.66
N PHE A 17 1.83 -12.18 -1.22
CA PHE A 17 3.17 -12.25 -0.66
C PHE A 17 4.18 -11.79 -1.71
N GLY A 18 5.24 -11.14 -1.26
CA GLY A 18 6.43 -10.97 -2.09
C GLY A 18 7.07 -12.34 -2.34
N VAL A 19 7.27 -12.68 -3.61
CA VAL A 19 7.94 -13.93 -4.01
C VAL A 19 9.22 -13.59 -4.77
N SER A 20 10.22 -14.45 -4.65
CA SER A 20 11.41 -14.36 -5.50
C SER A 20 10.99 -14.48 -6.98
N PRO A 21 11.62 -13.72 -7.91
CA PRO A 21 11.33 -13.83 -9.33
C PRO A 21 11.59 -15.23 -9.92
N GLU A 22 12.32 -16.08 -9.21
CA GLU A 22 12.59 -17.47 -9.61
C GLU A 22 11.43 -18.43 -9.34
N ILE A 23 10.45 -18.03 -8.51
CA ILE A 23 9.31 -18.87 -8.14
C ILE A 23 8.29 -18.89 -9.28
N ASN A 24 8.04 -20.08 -9.84
CA ASN A 24 7.02 -20.27 -10.86
C ASN A 24 5.62 -20.34 -10.23
N THR A 25 4.93 -19.20 -10.19
CA THR A 25 3.56 -19.06 -9.68
C THR A 25 2.48 -19.64 -10.61
N VAL A 26 2.81 -20.05 -11.83
CA VAL A 26 1.84 -20.65 -12.79
C VAL A 26 1.30 -22.00 -12.31
N LEU A 27 2.02 -22.67 -11.40
CA LEU A 27 1.57 -23.90 -10.74
C LEU A 27 0.47 -23.66 -9.69
N ILE A 28 0.20 -22.37 -9.45
CA ILE A 28 -0.82 -21.64 -8.70
C ILE A 28 -2.21 -21.44 -9.35
N PRO A 29 -3.12 -22.42 -9.50
CA PRO A 29 -4.31 -22.26 -10.36
C PRO A 29 -5.20 -21.04 -10.10
N ASP A 30 -5.17 -20.47 -8.89
CA ASP A 30 -5.89 -19.24 -8.52
C ASP A 30 -4.97 -18.05 -8.19
N ALA A 31 -3.66 -18.23 -8.28
CA ALA A 31 -2.69 -17.17 -8.05
C ALA A 31 -2.51 -16.34 -9.33
N PHE A 32 -2.44 -15.03 -9.16
CA PHE A 32 -1.89 -14.15 -10.19
C PHE A 32 -0.61 -13.52 -9.65
N ALA A 33 0.37 -13.36 -10.52
CA ALA A 33 1.57 -12.61 -10.20
C ALA A 33 1.38 -11.17 -10.67
N GLU A 34 1.53 -10.21 -9.77
CA GLU A 34 1.64 -8.81 -10.10
C GLU A 34 3.11 -8.39 -10.07
N HIS A 35 3.54 -7.65 -11.09
CA HIS A 35 4.84 -6.99 -11.08
C HIS A 35 4.67 -5.53 -10.66
N MET A 36 5.07 -5.21 -9.44
CA MET A 36 5.06 -3.84 -8.92
C MET A 36 6.19 -3.03 -9.58
N ARG A 37 5.83 -2.04 -10.39
CA ARG A 37 6.81 -1.12 -10.99
C ARG A 37 7.44 -0.24 -9.91
N GLY A 38 8.72 0.10 -10.09
CA GLY A 38 9.39 1.10 -9.26
C GLY A 38 8.67 2.45 -9.36
N SER A 39 8.43 3.08 -8.21
CA SER A 39 7.83 4.42 -8.11
C SER A 39 8.33 5.13 -6.86
N VAL A 40 8.27 6.46 -6.85
CA VAL A 40 8.54 7.24 -5.64
C VAL A 40 7.40 7.02 -4.66
N CYS A 41 7.75 6.65 -3.44
CA CYS A 41 6.78 6.32 -2.40
C CYS A 41 7.11 7.05 -1.10
N ILE A 42 6.07 7.33 -0.32
CA ILE A 42 6.20 7.79 1.06
C ILE A 42 5.71 6.66 1.96
N GLY A 43 6.52 6.28 2.94
CA GLY A 43 6.21 5.21 3.89
C GLY A 43 6.05 5.75 5.30
N LEU A 44 5.13 5.16 6.06
CA LEU A 44 4.99 5.36 7.49
C LEU A 44 4.95 3.99 8.17
N THR A 45 5.91 3.72 9.04
CA THR A 45 5.86 2.54 9.91
C THR A 45 4.80 2.74 11.00
N PHE A 46 3.92 1.76 11.12
CA PHE A 46 2.86 1.68 12.11
C PHE A 46 3.12 0.52 13.06
N LYS A 47 3.18 0.82 14.36
CA LYS A 47 3.36 -0.15 15.44
C LYS A 47 2.50 0.26 16.64
N ASP A 48 1.21 -0.03 16.55
CA ASP A 48 0.20 0.26 17.57
C ASP A 48 -1.00 -0.68 17.34
N ASP A 49 -2.05 -0.53 18.12
CA ASP A 49 -3.33 -1.20 17.94
C ASP A 49 -3.94 -0.88 16.57
N PHE A 50 -4.15 -1.91 15.73
CA PHE A 50 -4.74 -1.81 14.40
C PHE A 50 -6.15 -1.19 14.38
N SER A 51 -6.86 -1.14 15.50
CA SER A 51 -8.10 -0.36 15.62
C SER A 51 -7.88 1.14 15.31
N LYS A 52 -6.64 1.62 15.42
CA LYS A 52 -6.21 3.01 15.19
C LYS A 52 -5.47 3.21 13.87
N ILE A 53 -5.41 2.20 13.00
CA ILE A 53 -4.65 2.29 11.73
C ILE A 53 -5.09 3.47 10.86
N GLU A 54 -6.36 3.90 10.97
CA GLU A 54 -6.89 5.12 10.34
C GLU A 54 -6.02 6.36 10.59
N ILE A 55 -5.48 6.51 11.80
CA ILE A 55 -4.62 7.64 12.19
C ILE A 55 -3.35 7.66 11.35
N ALA A 56 -2.78 6.49 11.05
CA ALA A 56 -1.58 6.38 10.24
C ALA A 56 -1.83 6.81 8.78
N TYR A 57 -2.93 6.39 8.15
CA TYR A 57 -3.28 6.90 6.81
C TYR A 57 -3.51 8.40 6.80
N ARG A 58 -4.19 8.95 7.83
CA ARG A 58 -4.42 10.40 7.92
C ARG A 58 -3.11 11.18 8.03
N ARG A 59 -2.16 10.70 8.84
CA ARG A 59 -0.82 11.29 8.96
C ARG A 59 -0.05 11.23 7.65
N LEU A 60 -0.11 10.10 6.95
CA LEU A 60 0.56 9.93 5.66
C LEU A 60 0.00 10.89 4.61
N MET A 61 -1.33 11.00 4.51
CA MET A 61 -1.99 11.96 3.62
C MET A 61 -1.68 13.41 3.96
N GLN A 62 -1.66 13.75 5.26
CA GLN A 62 -1.28 15.08 5.72
C GLN A 62 0.16 15.42 5.31
N TYR A 63 1.09 14.49 5.51
CA TYR A 63 2.47 14.66 5.08
C TYR A 63 2.59 14.88 3.57
N CYS A 64 1.83 14.14 2.75
CA CYS A 64 1.80 14.35 1.30
C CYS A 64 1.40 15.79 0.96
N MET A 65 0.31 16.30 1.54
CA MET A 65 -0.19 17.65 1.28
C MET A 65 0.80 18.73 1.73
N GLU A 66 1.38 18.59 2.92
CA GLU A 66 2.33 19.56 3.49
C GLU A 66 3.64 19.64 2.68
N ASN A 67 4.00 18.57 1.97
CA ASN A 67 5.26 18.45 1.22
C ASN A 67 5.05 18.42 -0.30
N TYR A 68 3.91 18.89 -0.80
CA TYR A 68 3.60 19.02 -2.23
C TYR A 68 3.68 17.71 -3.03
N TRP A 69 3.34 16.59 -2.39
CA TRP A 69 3.19 15.29 -3.01
C TRP A 69 1.71 14.99 -3.29
N THR A 70 1.43 14.46 -4.48
CA THR A 70 0.12 13.94 -4.86
C THR A 70 0.13 12.42 -4.85
N PRO A 71 -0.80 11.75 -4.15
CA PRO A 71 -1.03 10.32 -4.28
C PRO A 71 -1.24 9.89 -5.73
N ALA A 72 -0.46 8.91 -6.18
CA ALA A 72 -0.40 8.47 -7.58
C ALA A 72 -0.86 7.02 -7.79
N GLY A 73 -1.31 6.33 -6.75
CA GLY A 73 -1.73 4.94 -6.85
C GLY A 73 -2.38 4.41 -5.57
N SER A 74 -2.58 3.09 -5.55
CA SER A 74 -3.11 2.37 -4.38
C SER A 74 -2.14 2.42 -3.21
N ILE A 75 -2.68 2.52 -1.99
CA ILE A 75 -1.90 2.41 -0.76
C ILE A 75 -1.57 0.92 -0.54
N LEU A 76 -0.34 0.64 -0.13
CA LEU A 76 0.13 -0.70 0.23
C LEU A 76 0.29 -0.80 1.75
N GLU A 77 -0.12 -1.92 2.31
CA GLU A 77 0.18 -2.31 3.69
C GLU A 77 1.15 -3.49 3.66
N TRP A 78 2.36 -3.28 4.19
CA TRP A 78 3.35 -4.33 4.36
C TRP A 78 3.35 -4.80 5.81
N TYR A 79 2.71 -5.93 6.07
CA TYR A 79 2.71 -6.58 7.38
C TYR A 79 4.05 -7.28 7.62
N ARG A 80 4.69 -7.02 8.77
CA ARG A 80 6.02 -7.56 9.08
C ARG A 80 5.95 -8.69 10.09
N GLY A 81 6.76 -9.73 9.88
CA GLY A 81 6.92 -10.84 10.81
C GLY A 81 5.74 -11.81 10.83
N ASP A 82 5.73 -12.67 11.84
CA ASP A 82 4.76 -13.76 11.97
C ASP A 82 3.47 -13.34 12.68
N GLN A 83 3.43 -12.11 13.20
CA GLN A 83 2.30 -11.55 13.96
C GLN A 83 1.80 -10.28 13.27
N ILE A 84 0.49 -10.04 13.32
CA ILE A 84 -0.12 -8.81 12.80
C ILE A 84 -0.04 -7.73 13.89
N ASP A 85 1.18 -7.29 14.21
CA ASP A 85 1.45 -6.29 15.27
C ASP A 85 2.16 -5.02 14.75
N ALA A 86 2.66 -5.06 13.51
CA ALA A 86 3.26 -3.93 12.83
C ALA A 86 3.02 -4.00 11.32
N ALA A 87 2.93 -2.81 10.70
CA ALA A 87 2.86 -2.68 9.25
C ALA A 87 3.59 -1.42 8.77
N ASP A 88 4.15 -1.44 7.56
CA ASP A 88 4.45 -0.21 6.85
C ASP A 88 3.28 0.16 5.94
N ILE A 89 2.82 1.40 6.06
CA ILE A 89 1.81 1.96 5.18
C ILE A 89 2.53 2.81 4.14
N ILE A 90 2.42 2.43 2.87
CA ILE A 90 3.20 3.01 1.77
C ILE A 90 2.25 3.60 0.74
N ILE A 91 2.46 4.86 0.36
CA ILE A 91 1.69 5.54 -0.67
C ILE A 91 2.60 5.91 -1.85
N PRO A 92 2.28 5.44 -3.08
CA PRO A 92 2.92 5.94 -4.29
C PRO A 92 2.57 7.41 -4.50
N VAL A 93 3.56 8.22 -4.87
CA VAL A 93 3.38 9.67 -5.04
C VAL A 93 4.04 10.20 -6.31
N THR A 94 3.56 11.37 -6.74
CA THR A 94 4.18 12.23 -7.74
C THR A 94 4.22 13.66 -7.23
N GLN A 95 5.13 14.50 -7.74
CA GLN A 95 5.27 15.87 -7.27
C GLN A 95 4.24 16.80 -7.93
N ILE A 96 3.62 17.69 -7.15
CA ILE A 96 2.74 18.74 -7.68
C ILE A 96 3.59 19.72 -8.49
N GLY A 97 3.41 19.73 -9.82
CA GLY A 97 4.06 20.68 -10.72
C GLY A 97 5.41 20.25 -11.30
N GLY A 98 5.74 18.95 -11.31
CA GLY A 98 7.00 18.48 -11.88
C GLY A 98 7.16 18.82 -13.37
N GLU A 99 8.15 19.65 -13.69
CA GLU A 99 8.79 19.61 -15.02
C GLU A 99 9.26 18.19 -15.29
N LYS A 100 9.00 17.72 -16.52
CA LYS A 100 9.45 16.43 -17.02
C LYS A 100 10.97 16.35 -16.90
N GLN A 101 11.48 15.32 -16.23
CA GLN A 101 12.82 14.80 -16.50
C GLN A 101 12.68 13.43 -17.14
#